data_AF-A0A7E4ZZ56-F1
#
_entry.id   AF-A0A7E4ZZ56-F1
#
_cell.length_a   1.000
_cell.length_b   1.000
_cell.length_c   1.000
_cell.angle_alpha   90.00
_cell.angle_beta   90.00
_cell.angle_gamma   90.00
#
_symmetry.space_group_name_H-M   'P 1'
#
loop_
_entity.id
_entity.type
_entity.pdbx_description
1 polymer ?
#
loop_
_entity_poly.entity_id
_entity_poly.type
_entity_poly.pdbx_seq_one_letter_code
_entity_poly.pdbx_strand_id
1 'polypeptide(L)'
;MEDKFEIRTFGEVFIEYPYRLSLDHINFINALGELNLKLLYLGGQLMKAPLRVLFPVGGIKPGFNLIFLAIPSNENFSIAFTDPEVELGIMFEMKVNFDQSTVILNSKIWKDWGQEVRASHFPFKAGKAFEMEIRFFEKTLTVYVDTKELATFDHRAKPVYGEMSFYGSLEIRTLTICEPPRSVSRYTEDIKIYTGEISNRVWSYQRWKDP
;
A
#
# COMPACT_ATOMS: atom_id res chain seq x y z
N MET A 1 18.29 15.66 -18.97
CA MET A 1 18.42 14.88 -17.72
C MET A 1 17.99 15.82 -16.63
N GLU A 2 17.14 15.38 -15.70
CA GLU A 2 16.90 16.16 -14.49
C GLU A 2 18.23 16.31 -13.74
N ASP A 3 18.45 17.46 -13.13
CA ASP A 3 19.69 17.82 -12.42
C ASP A 3 19.41 18.29 -10.97
N LYS A 4 18.16 18.16 -10.53
CA LYS A 4 17.65 18.67 -9.25
C LYS A 4 16.42 17.91 -8.79
N PHE A 5 16.18 17.90 -7.48
CA PHE A 5 14.88 17.56 -6.91
C PHE A 5 13.98 18.78 -6.96
N GLU A 6 12.72 18.58 -7.33
CA GLU A 6 11.67 19.57 -7.16
C GLU A 6 10.85 19.20 -5.93
N ILE A 7 10.88 20.05 -4.90
CA ILE A 7 10.12 19.85 -3.67
C ILE A 7 8.94 20.79 -3.72
N ARG A 8 7.73 20.21 -3.77
CA ARG A 8 6.47 20.96 -3.82
C ARG A 8 5.74 20.94 -2.49
N THR A 9 5.08 22.05 -2.15
CA THR A 9 4.12 22.13 -1.05
C THR A 9 2.81 22.73 -1.58
N PHE A 10 1.67 22.14 -1.22
CA PHE A 10 0.35 22.57 -1.71
C PHE A 10 0.22 22.67 -3.25
N GLY A 11 0.98 21.84 -3.99
CA GLY A 11 1.00 21.82 -5.46
C GLY A 11 1.98 22.81 -6.10
N GLU A 12 2.48 23.77 -5.33
CA GLU A 12 3.43 24.81 -5.78
C GLU A 12 4.87 24.37 -5.51
N VAL A 13 5.82 24.80 -6.35
CA VAL A 13 7.24 24.57 -6.12
C VAL A 13 7.68 25.37 -4.90
N PHE A 14 8.10 24.68 -3.85
CA PHE A 14 8.64 25.29 -2.65
C PHE A 14 10.13 25.54 -2.80
N ILE A 15 10.87 24.52 -3.25
CA ILE A 15 12.31 24.64 -3.50
C ILE A 15 12.78 23.64 -4.54
N GLU A 16 13.76 24.05 -5.33
CA GLU A 16 14.54 23.16 -6.18
C GLU A 16 15.90 22.88 -5.53
N TYR A 17 16.29 21.61 -5.45
CA TYR A 17 17.53 21.19 -4.80
C TYR A 17 18.42 20.44 -5.79
N PRO A 18 19.50 21.05 -6.32
CA PRO A 18 20.40 20.42 -7.26
C PRO A 18 20.96 19.10 -6.74
N TYR A 19 21.12 18.11 -7.62
CA TYR A 19 21.76 16.85 -7.26
C TYR A 19 23.21 17.11 -6.85
N ARG A 20 23.60 16.57 -5.70
CA ARG A 20 24.98 16.66 -5.19
C ARG A 20 25.70 15.31 -5.21
N LEU A 21 24.94 14.23 -5.38
CA LEU A 21 25.40 12.85 -5.48
C LEU A 21 24.56 12.15 -6.56
N SER A 22 25.06 11.03 -7.09
CA SER A 22 24.25 10.17 -7.95
C SER A 22 22.99 9.74 -7.21
N LEU A 23 21.85 9.74 -7.91
CA LEU A 23 20.59 9.22 -7.39
C LEU A 23 20.69 7.72 -7.06
N ASP A 24 21.62 6.99 -7.68
CA ASP A 24 21.87 5.57 -7.42
C ASP A 24 22.30 5.29 -5.95
N HIS A 25 22.72 6.31 -5.21
CA HIS A 25 23.09 6.17 -3.79
C HIS A 25 21.91 6.36 -2.83
N ILE A 26 20.73 6.75 -3.31
CA ILE A 26 19.55 6.99 -2.48
C ILE A 26 18.80 5.68 -2.29
N ASN A 27 19.01 5.06 -1.13
CA ASN A 27 18.47 3.73 -0.82
C ASN A 27 17.28 3.75 0.15
N PHE A 28 17.06 4.88 0.85
CA PHE A 28 16.01 5.01 1.86
C PHE A 28 15.54 6.46 1.93
N ILE A 29 14.26 6.64 2.27
CA ILE A 29 13.70 7.91 2.72
C ILE A 29 13.41 7.72 4.21
N ASN A 30 13.88 8.66 5.03
CA ASN A 30 13.61 8.66 6.46
C ASN A 30 12.99 10.00 6.84
N ALA A 31 11.83 9.94 7.51
CA ALA A 31 11.15 11.11 8.06
C ALA A 31 11.23 11.02 9.59
N LEU A 32 11.98 11.94 10.20
CA LEU A 32 12.16 11.99 11.65
C LEU A 32 11.37 13.16 12.25
N GLY A 33 10.84 12.97 13.46
CA GLY A 33 10.05 13.95 14.20
C GLY A 33 8.56 13.59 14.29
N GLU A 34 7.77 14.49 14.87
CA GLU A 34 6.32 14.31 14.99
C GLU A 34 5.64 14.54 13.63
N LEU A 35 5.22 13.46 12.98
CA LEU A 35 4.50 13.49 11.71
C LEU A 35 3.25 12.63 11.78
N ASN A 36 2.09 13.23 11.45
CA ASN A 36 0.86 12.49 11.21
C ASN A 36 0.73 12.20 9.70
N LEU A 37 1.29 11.07 9.26
CA LEU A 37 1.30 10.65 7.86
C LEU A 37 -0.07 10.10 7.45
N LYS A 38 -0.83 10.86 6.66
CA LYS A 38 -2.13 10.42 6.13
C LYS A 38 -2.02 9.55 4.89
N LEU A 39 -1.03 9.86 4.04
CA LEU A 39 -0.82 9.23 2.75
C LEU A 39 0.69 9.21 2.47
N LEU A 40 1.21 8.04 2.16
CA LEU A 40 2.50 7.88 1.49
C LEU A 40 2.22 7.37 0.09
N TYR A 41 2.72 8.08 -0.92
CA TYR A 41 2.75 7.62 -2.31
C TYR A 41 4.20 7.58 -2.78
N LEU A 42 4.67 6.40 -3.17
CA LEU A 42 5.93 6.21 -3.86
C LEU A 42 5.62 5.76 -5.28
N GLY A 43 6.21 6.42 -6.28
CA GLY A 43 6.00 6.11 -7.70
C GLY A 43 6.83 7.00 -8.61
N GLY A 44 6.61 6.90 -9.92
CA GLY A 44 7.35 7.67 -10.93
C GLY A 44 8.63 7.00 -11.42
N GLN A 45 9.25 6.15 -10.60
CA GLN A 45 10.35 5.26 -11.00
C GLN A 45 10.05 3.82 -10.60
N LEU A 46 10.46 2.88 -11.45
CA LEU A 46 10.34 1.45 -11.21
C LEU A 46 11.26 1.03 -10.04
N MET A 47 10.68 0.47 -8.98
CA MET A 47 11.41 -0.06 -7.84
C MET A 47 11.56 -1.58 -8.00
N LYS A 48 12.74 -2.13 -7.71
CA LYS A 48 12.99 -3.58 -7.80
C LYS A 48 13.25 -4.16 -6.42
N ALA A 49 12.81 -5.39 -6.21
CA ALA A 49 13.19 -6.15 -5.02
C ALA A 49 14.69 -6.56 -5.07
N PRO A 50 15.36 -6.74 -3.92
CA PRO A 50 14.82 -6.58 -2.57
C PRO A 50 14.55 -5.11 -2.22
N LEU A 51 13.36 -4.84 -1.68
CA LEU A 51 12.92 -3.51 -1.29
C LEU A 51 12.39 -3.57 0.14
N ARG A 52 12.79 -2.62 0.98
CA ARG A 52 12.29 -2.49 2.36
C ARG A 52 11.67 -1.12 2.55
N VAL A 53 10.50 -1.11 3.19
CA VAL A 53 9.75 0.09 3.52
C VAL A 53 9.54 0.10 5.03
N LEU A 54 10.26 0.99 5.70
CA LEU A 54 10.08 1.23 7.13
C LEU A 54 8.89 2.16 7.33
N PHE A 55 8.02 1.80 8.25
CA PHE A 55 6.89 2.61 8.65
C PHE A 55 7.29 3.56 9.80
N PRO A 56 6.62 4.73 9.93
CA PRO A 56 6.84 5.61 11.06
C PRO A 56 6.54 4.93 12.41
N VAL A 57 6.95 5.57 13.50
CA VAL A 57 6.68 5.13 14.87
C VAL A 57 5.19 4.80 15.06
N GLY A 58 4.90 3.62 15.58
CA GLY A 58 3.53 3.10 15.74
C GLY A 58 2.99 2.29 14.57
N GLY A 59 3.75 2.23 13.46
CA GLY A 59 3.56 1.28 12.37
C GLY A 59 2.22 1.35 11.62
N ILE A 60 2.02 0.38 10.73
CA ILE A 60 0.72 0.06 10.15
C ILE A 60 -0.04 -0.85 11.10
N LYS A 61 -1.35 -0.61 11.27
CA LYS A 61 -2.21 -1.33 12.23
C LYS A 61 -3.64 -1.47 11.69
N PRO A 62 -4.58 -2.13 12.39
CA PRO A 62 -5.96 -2.24 11.95
C PRO A 62 -6.58 -0.91 11.51
N GLY A 63 -7.32 -0.97 10.42
CA GLY A 63 -7.92 0.14 9.69
C GLY A 63 -7.10 0.63 8.49
N PHE A 64 -5.76 0.45 8.49
CA PHE A 64 -4.95 0.87 7.35
C PHE A 64 -5.24 0.04 6.10
N ASN A 65 -4.97 0.64 4.95
CA ASN A 65 -4.99 -0.01 3.65
C ASN A 65 -3.68 0.24 2.90
N LEU A 66 -3.11 -0.82 2.33
CA LEU A 66 -1.89 -0.74 1.55
C LEU A 66 -2.19 -1.22 0.13
N ILE A 67 -1.87 -0.39 -0.86
CA ILE A 67 -2.13 -0.66 -2.27
C ILE A 67 -0.84 -0.50 -3.06
N PHE A 68 -0.49 -1.47 -3.89
CA PHE A 68 0.65 -1.33 -4.79
C PHE A 68 0.37 -1.96 -6.16
N LEU A 69 0.95 -1.34 -7.20
CA LEU A 69 1.00 -1.93 -8.54
C LEU A 69 2.35 -2.59 -8.73
N ALA A 70 2.37 -3.85 -9.16
CA ALA A 70 3.60 -4.58 -9.41
C ALA A 70 3.54 -5.45 -10.67
N ILE A 71 4.71 -5.75 -11.22
CA ILE A 71 4.91 -6.67 -12.34
C ILE A 71 5.79 -7.82 -11.85
N PRO A 72 5.27 -9.05 -11.81
CA PRO A 72 6.08 -10.21 -11.49
C PRO A 72 6.83 -10.66 -12.73
N SER A 73 8.02 -11.21 -12.52
CA SER A 73 8.68 -12.04 -13.52
C SER A 73 8.05 -13.46 -13.56
N ASN A 74 8.71 -14.43 -14.18
CA ASN A 74 8.33 -15.84 -14.09
C ASN A 74 9.07 -16.59 -12.96
N GLU A 75 9.47 -15.87 -11.91
CA GLU A 75 10.17 -16.44 -10.76
C GLU A 75 9.42 -16.13 -9.46
N ASN A 76 9.75 -16.88 -8.41
CA ASN A 76 9.12 -16.77 -7.11
C ASN A 76 9.42 -15.42 -6.45
N PHE A 77 8.44 -14.89 -5.73
CA PHE A 77 8.60 -13.68 -4.93
C PHE A 77 7.91 -13.83 -3.58
N SER A 78 8.31 -13.01 -2.62
CA SER A 78 7.61 -12.94 -1.34
C SER A 78 7.47 -11.51 -0.82
N ILE A 79 6.44 -11.33 -0.01
CA ILE A 79 6.13 -10.09 0.68
C ILE A 79 6.01 -10.42 2.16
N ALA A 80 6.75 -9.71 2.99
CA ALA A 80 6.79 -9.94 4.43
C ALA A 80 6.50 -8.67 5.22
N PHE A 81 5.83 -8.82 6.36
CA PHE A 81 5.71 -7.78 7.37
C PHE A 81 6.40 -8.21 8.66
N THR A 82 7.15 -7.30 9.25
CA THR A 82 7.86 -7.46 10.51
C THR A 82 7.63 -6.21 11.37
N ASP A 83 8.05 -6.28 12.63
CA ASP A 83 8.19 -5.13 13.49
C ASP A 83 9.64 -5.10 14.00
N PRO A 84 10.51 -4.19 13.53
CA PRO A 84 11.90 -4.13 13.96
C PRO A 84 12.04 -3.69 15.43
N GLU A 85 11.01 -3.10 16.03
CA GLU A 85 11.03 -2.74 17.46
C GLU A 85 10.75 -3.94 18.38
N VAL A 86 10.23 -5.04 17.81
CA VAL A 86 9.91 -6.25 18.55
C VAL A 86 10.62 -7.44 17.90
N GLU A 87 11.56 -8.08 18.61
CA GLU A 87 12.28 -9.27 18.14
C GLU A 87 11.40 -10.54 18.08
N LEU A 88 10.28 -10.48 17.35
CA LEU A 88 9.31 -11.57 17.21
C LEU A 88 9.60 -12.46 16.00
N GLY A 89 10.11 -11.87 14.92
CA GLY A 89 10.33 -12.53 13.63
C GLY A 89 9.39 -12.02 12.53
N ILE A 90 8.93 -12.93 11.66
CA ILE A 90 8.07 -12.60 10.53
C ILE A 90 6.62 -12.76 10.95
N MET A 91 5.91 -11.64 11.07
CA MET A 91 4.52 -11.61 11.54
C MET A 91 3.55 -12.08 10.47
N PHE A 92 3.87 -11.79 9.20
CA PHE A 92 3.17 -12.25 8.02
C PHE A 92 4.17 -12.39 6.88
N GLU A 93 4.07 -13.47 6.12
CA GLU A 93 4.72 -13.62 4.83
C GLU A 93 3.75 -14.24 3.84
N MET A 94 3.65 -13.65 2.66
CA MET A 94 3.02 -14.26 1.49
C MET A 94 4.11 -14.64 0.49
N LYS A 95 4.20 -15.94 0.18
CA LYS A 95 5.09 -16.49 -0.84
C LYS A 95 4.30 -16.88 -2.08
N VAL A 96 4.75 -16.43 -3.23
CA VAL A 96 4.20 -16.80 -4.54
C VAL A 96 5.18 -17.72 -5.22
N ASN A 97 4.71 -18.93 -5.56
CA ASN A 97 5.48 -19.93 -6.28
C ASN A 97 4.89 -20.12 -7.69
N PHE A 98 5.61 -19.70 -8.72
CA PHE A 98 5.17 -19.80 -10.12
C PHE A 98 5.18 -21.24 -10.63
N ASP A 99 6.23 -22.01 -10.30
CA ASP A 99 6.38 -23.40 -10.75
C ASP A 99 5.20 -24.28 -10.32
N GLN A 100 4.74 -24.08 -9.09
CA GLN A 100 3.62 -24.82 -8.50
C GLN A 100 2.28 -24.08 -8.67
N SER A 101 2.29 -22.84 -9.17
CA SER A 101 1.11 -21.97 -9.20
C SER A 101 0.41 -21.90 -7.85
N THR A 102 1.17 -21.69 -6.77
CA THR A 102 0.65 -21.61 -5.40
C THR A 102 0.99 -20.28 -4.74
N VAL A 103 0.12 -19.88 -3.81
CA VAL A 103 0.37 -18.77 -2.88
C VAL A 103 0.17 -19.28 -1.47
N ILE A 104 1.20 -19.13 -0.63
CA ILE A 104 1.22 -19.59 0.75
C ILE A 104 1.44 -18.40 1.67
N LEU A 105 0.58 -18.25 2.66
CA LEU A 105 0.66 -17.26 3.71
C LEU A 105 1.08 -17.95 5.01
N ASN A 106 2.05 -17.38 5.73
CA ASN A 106 2.48 -17.92 7.01
C ASN A 106 3.07 -16.82 7.91
N SER A 107 3.48 -17.20 9.11
CA SER A 107 4.29 -16.39 10.03
C SER A 107 5.46 -17.25 10.51
N LYS A 108 6.58 -16.61 10.83
CA LYS A 108 7.71 -17.22 11.52
C LYS A 108 7.95 -16.50 12.84
N ILE A 109 7.35 -17.00 13.91
CA ILE A 109 7.37 -16.37 15.23
C ILE A 109 8.34 -17.17 16.11
N TRP A 110 9.23 -16.50 16.83
CA TRP A 110 10.25 -17.15 17.68
C TRP A 110 11.07 -18.22 16.95
N LYS A 111 11.35 -17.99 15.65
CA LYS A 111 12.06 -18.86 14.71
C LYS A 111 11.28 -20.07 14.18
N ASP A 112 10.05 -20.29 14.65
CA ASP A 112 9.22 -21.40 14.19
C ASP A 112 8.16 -20.94 13.19
N TRP A 113 8.02 -21.72 12.12
CA TRP A 113 6.93 -21.53 11.16
C TRP A 113 5.61 -22.01 11.76
N GLY A 114 4.58 -21.21 11.61
CA GLY A 114 3.23 -21.64 11.98
C GLY A 114 2.56 -22.48 10.89
N GLN A 115 1.25 -22.68 11.05
CA GLN A 115 0.42 -23.38 10.07
C GLN A 115 0.33 -22.60 8.74
N GLU A 116 0.43 -23.27 7.60
CA GLU A 116 0.26 -22.60 6.30
C GLU A 116 -1.21 -22.26 6.03
N VAL A 117 -1.46 -21.08 5.46
CA VAL A 117 -2.74 -20.73 4.82
C VAL A 117 -2.51 -20.68 3.32
N ARG A 118 -3.29 -21.44 2.55
CA ARG A 118 -3.21 -21.47 1.09
C ARG A 118 -4.24 -20.55 0.49
N ALA A 119 -3.84 -19.75 -0.50
CA ALA A 119 -4.78 -18.89 -1.22
C ALA A 119 -5.78 -19.71 -2.02
N SER A 120 -6.93 -19.09 -2.30
CA SER A 120 -8.03 -19.73 -3.03
C SER A 120 -7.74 -19.97 -4.51
N HIS A 121 -6.81 -19.21 -5.11
CA HIS A 121 -6.43 -19.30 -6.52
C HIS A 121 -5.05 -18.66 -6.77
N PHE A 122 -4.53 -18.79 -7.99
CA PHE A 122 -3.28 -18.17 -8.43
C PHE A 122 -3.54 -17.10 -9.50
N PRO A 123 -3.49 -15.79 -9.16
CA PRO A 123 -3.86 -14.71 -10.07
C PRO A 123 -2.69 -14.15 -10.91
N PHE A 124 -1.46 -14.61 -10.68
CA PHE A 124 -0.27 -13.96 -11.24
C PHE A 124 0.08 -14.48 -12.64
N LYS A 125 0.54 -13.57 -13.50
CA LYS A 125 1.08 -13.88 -14.82
C LYS A 125 2.37 -13.09 -15.06
N ALA A 126 3.44 -13.79 -15.42
CA ALA A 126 4.73 -13.18 -15.70
C ALA A 126 4.61 -12.04 -16.73
N GLY A 127 5.25 -10.90 -16.43
CA GLY A 127 5.27 -9.70 -17.25
C GLY A 127 3.95 -8.91 -17.28
N LYS A 128 2.88 -9.39 -16.62
CA LYS A 128 1.61 -8.67 -16.53
C LYS A 128 1.49 -7.97 -15.18
N ALA A 129 1.19 -6.67 -15.21
CA ALA A 129 0.93 -5.93 -13.99
C ALA A 129 -0.31 -6.45 -13.25
N PHE A 130 -0.25 -6.43 -11.92
CA PHE A 130 -1.39 -6.63 -11.03
C PHE A 130 -1.43 -5.51 -9.99
N GLU A 131 -2.63 -5.23 -9.49
CA GLU A 131 -2.83 -4.43 -8.29
C GLU A 131 -2.98 -5.36 -7.10
N MET A 132 -2.26 -5.08 -6.02
CA MET A 132 -2.47 -5.74 -4.74
C MET A 132 -2.97 -4.74 -3.71
N GLU A 133 -4.03 -5.12 -3.02
CA GLU A 133 -4.57 -4.40 -1.89
C GLU A 133 -4.50 -5.29 -0.64
N ILE A 134 -3.94 -4.76 0.44
CA ILE A 134 -3.81 -5.43 1.72
C ILE A 134 -4.55 -4.60 2.76
N ARG A 135 -5.64 -5.17 3.27
CA ARG A 135 -6.47 -4.54 4.30
C ARG A 135 -6.15 -5.13 5.66
N PHE A 136 -5.89 -4.25 6.63
CA PHE A 136 -5.60 -4.64 8.00
C PHE A 136 -6.87 -4.47 8.83
N PHE A 137 -7.45 -5.57 9.32
CA PHE A 137 -8.59 -5.56 10.25
C PHE A 137 -8.12 -5.90 11.67
N GLU A 138 -9.02 -5.75 12.65
CA GLU A 138 -8.70 -5.99 14.07
C GLU A 138 -8.20 -7.42 14.34
N LYS A 139 -8.78 -8.42 13.66
CA LYS A 139 -8.46 -9.84 13.87
C LYS A 139 -7.67 -10.46 12.72
N THR A 140 -7.77 -9.88 11.53
CA THR A 140 -7.27 -10.47 10.29
C THR A 140 -6.58 -9.45 9.40
N LEU A 141 -5.81 -9.96 8.46
CA LEU A 141 -5.33 -9.24 7.28
C LEU A 141 -5.89 -9.94 6.05
N THR A 142 -6.48 -9.19 5.12
CA THR A 142 -7.03 -9.74 3.87
C THR A 142 -6.29 -9.19 2.67
N VAL A 143 -5.86 -10.09 1.78
CA VAL A 143 -5.14 -9.77 0.54
C VAL A 143 -6.11 -9.87 -0.63
N TYR A 144 -6.15 -8.83 -1.45
CA TYR A 144 -6.86 -8.78 -2.73
C TYR A 144 -5.86 -8.60 -3.86
N VAL A 145 -6.12 -9.26 -4.99
CA VAL A 145 -5.37 -9.06 -6.24
C VAL A 145 -6.37 -8.75 -7.34
N ASP A 146 -6.15 -7.64 -8.06
CA ASP A 146 -7.05 -7.11 -9.07
C ASP A 146 -8.51 -7.10 -8.58
N THR A 147 -8.74 -6.53 -7.39
CA THR A 147 -10.03 -6.42 -6.67
C THR A 147 -10.65 -7.72 -6.16
N LYS A 148 -10.08 -8.89 -6.48
CA LYS A 148 -10.58 -10.19 -6.03
C LYS A 148 -9.85 -10.66 -4.78
N GLU A 149 -10.60 -11.13 -3.77
CA GLU A 149 -9.99 -11.66 -2.55
C GLU A 149 -9.14 -12.91 -2.87
N LEU A 150 -7.88 -12.87 -2.45
CA LEU A 150 -6.92 -13.95 -2.62
C LEU A 150 -6.92 -14.87 -1.40
N ALA A 151 -6.77 -14.28 -0.21
CA ALA A 151 -6.72 -14.98 1.07
C ALA A 151 -6.99 -14.03 2.25
N THR A 152 -7.51 -14.57 3.35
CA THR A 152 -7.60 -13.91 4.66
C THR A 152 -6.70 -14.65 5.65
N PHE A 153 -5.95 -13.90 6.47
CA PHE A 153 -4.97 -14.41 7.42
C PHE A 153 -5.26 -13.88 8.82
N ASP A 154 -5.44 -14.76 9.80
CA ASP A 154 -5.59 -14.38 11.20
C ASP A 154 -4.27 -13.87 11.78
N HIS A 155 -4.32 -12.73 12.48
CA HIS A 155 -3.15 -12.19 13.16
C HIS A 155 -2.65 -13.19 14.22
N ARG A 156 -1.35 -13.51 14.19
CA ARG A 156 -0.72 -14.41 15.17
C ARG A 156 0.08 -13.67 16.25
N ALA A 157 0.08 -12.35 16.17
CA ALA A 157 0.71 -11.43 17.09
C ALA A 157 -0.09 -10.12 17.11
N LYS A 158 0.28 -9.17 17.98
CA LYS A 158 -0.33 -7.84 17.98
C LYS A 158 -0.14 -7.21 16.59
N PRO A 159 -1.21 -6.76 15.90
CA PRO A 159 -1.13 -6.33 14.50
C PRO A 159 -0.60 -4.90 14.39
N VAL A 160 0.66 -4.71 14.79
CA VAL A 160 1.43 -3.49 14.57
C VAL A 160 2.65 -3.89 13.77
N TYR A 161 2.75 -3.38 12.55
CA TYR A 161 3.82 -3.72 11.61
C TYR A 161 4.70 -2.49 11.43
N GLY A 162 6.00 -2.63 11.66
CA GLY A 162 6.97 -1.54 11.52
C GLY A 162 7.73 -1.57 10.19
N GLU A 163 7.69 -2.68 9.45
CA GLU A 163 8.34 -2.81 8.16
C GLU A 163 7.54 -3.70 7.20
N MET A 164 7.59 -3.35 5.90
CA MET A 164 7.25 -4.22 4.79
C MET A 164 8.47 -4.49 3.92
N SER A 165 8.66 -5.75 3.56
CA SER A 165 9.77 -6.21 2.72
C SER A 165 9.24 -6.94 1.48
N PHE A 166 9.83 -6.64 0.33
CA PHE A 166 9.62 -7.37 -0.93
C PHE A 166 10.90 -8.13 -1.29
N TYR A 167 10.78 -9.39 -1.67
CA TYR A 167 11.88 -10.26 -2.07
C TYR A 167 11.58 -10.97 -3.40
N GLY A 168 12.65 -11.46 -4.05
CA GLY A 168 12.55 -12.19 -5.31
C GLY A 168 12.35 -11.25 -6.50
N SER A 169 11.83 -11.79 -7.60
CA SER A 169 11.81 -11.10 -8.88
C SER A 169 10.46 -10.42 -9.14
N LEU A 170 10.27 -9.30 -8.42
CA LEU A 170 9.09 -8.44 -8.46
C LEU A 170 9.50 -6.98 -8.70
N GLU A 171 8.86 -6.32 -9.66
CA GLU A 171 9.03 -4.89 -9.92
C GLU A 171 7.82 -4.11 -9.41
N ILE A 172 8.02 -3.18 -8.48
CA ILE A 172 6.99 -2.36 -7.86
C ILE A 172 6.94 -1.00 -8.57
N ARG A 173 5.79 -0.62 -9.10
CA ARG A 173 5.58 0.65 -9.81
C ARG A 173 5.07 1.75 -8.90
N THR A 174 4.16 1.41 -8.02
CA THR A 174 3.59 2.33 -7.04
C THR A 174 3.44 1.64 -5.72
N LEU A 175 3.56 2.38 -4.62
CA LEU A 175 3.17 1.95 -3.29
C LEU A 175 2.40 3.09 -2.64
N THR A 176 1.19 2.78 -2.19
CA THR A 176 0.30 3.70 -1.51
C THR A 176 -0.07 3.13 -0.15
N ILE A 177 0.12 3.92 0.90
CA ILE A 177 -0.33 3.59 2.25
C ILE A 177 -1.35 4.64 2.66
N CYS A 178 -2.57 4.19 2.95
CA CYS A 178 -3.67 5.03 3.38
C CYS A 178 -4.04 4.68 4.81
N GLU A 179 -4.12 5.68 5.69
CA GLU A 179 -4.89 5.54 6.92
C GLU A 179 -6.36 5.21 6.58
N PRO A 180 -7.07 4.47 7.45
CA PRO A 180 -8.52 4.37 7.32
C PRO A 180 -9.08 5.80 7.26
N PRO A 181 -10.15 6.06 6.49
CA PRO A 181 -10.97 7.21 6.76
C PRO A 181 -11.31 7.15 8.25
N ARG A 182 -10.94 8.18 9.03
CA ARG A 182 -11.49 8.34 10.38
C ARG A 182 -12.98 8.16 10.20
N SER A 183 -13.54 7.12 10.83
CA SER A 183 -14.94 6.71 10.65
C SER A 183 -15.77 7.97 10.54
N VAL A 184 -16.18 8.31 9.30
CA VAL A 184 -17.07 9.45 9.11
C VAL A 184 -18.33 8.97 9.80
N SER A 185 -18.67 9.62 10.91
CA SER A 185 -19.85 9.32 11.71
C SER A 185 -21.00 8.97 10.78
N ARG A 186 -21.66 7.83 11.03
CA ARG A 186 -22.74 7.18 10.26
C ARG A 186 -23.77 8.13 9.60
N TYR A 187 -23.40 8.96 8.63
CA TYR A 187 -24.25 9.73 7.73
C TYR A 187 -23.33 10.29 6.66
N THR A 188 -23.03 9.49 5.64
CA THR A 188 -22.64 10.03 4.35
C THR A 188 -23.73 9.62 3.40
N GLU A 189 -24.59 10.57 3.02
CA GLU A 189 -25.42 10.35 1.85
C GLU A 189 -24.51 10.08 0.66
N ASP A 190 -24.87 9.08 -0.15
CA ASP A 190 -24.06 8.63 -1.29
C ASP A 190 -23.64 9.79 -2.19
N ILE A 191 -22.41 9.72 -2.70
CA ILE A 191 -21.93 10.62 -3.77
C ILE A 191 -22.75 10.31 -5.02
N LYS A 192 -23.65 11.21 -5.40
CA LYS A 192 -24.39 11.15 -6.67
C LYS A 192 -23.60 11.86 -7.76
N ILE A 193 -23.17 11.10 -8.77
CA ILE A 193 -22.51 11.61 -9.97
C ILE A 193 -23.56 11.70 -11.07
N TYR A 194 -23.76 12.91 -11.60
CA TYR A 194 -24.56 13.14 -12.81
C TYR A 194 -23.64 13.36 -14.00
N THR A 195 -23.99 12.83 -15.17
CA THR A 195 -23.28 13.06 -16.43
C THR A 195 -24.22 13.69 -17.46
N GLY A 196 -23.72 14.68 -18.20
CA GLY A 196 -24.43 15.43 -19.25
C GLY A 196 -23.78 16.79 -19.52
N GLU A 197 -23.84 17.27 -20.77
CA GLU A 197 -23.27 18.57 -21.17
C GLU A 197 -23.97 19.73 -20.43
N ILE A 198 -23.18 20.52 -19.69
CA ILE A 198 -23.66 21.79 -19.13
C ILE A 198 -23.61 22.83 -20.24
N SER A 199 -24.66 22.86 -21.06
CA SER A 199 -24.97 24.05 -21.86
C SER A 199 -25.62 25.11 -20.96
N ASN A 200 -25.16 26.35 -21.12
CA ASN A 200 -25.47 27.54 -20.35
C ASN A 200 -26.93 27.64 -19.85
N ARG A 201 -27.13 27.75 -18.53
CA ARG A 201 -28.18 28.60 -17.94
C ARG A 201 -27.98 28.81 -16.44
N VAL A 202 -27.79 30.07 -16.08
CA VAL A 202 -27.90 30.63 -14.73
C VAL A 202 -29.30 30.36 -14.19
N TRP A 203 -29.41 29.92 -12.93
CA TRP A 203 -30.68 29.92 -12.20
C TRP A 203 -30.52 30.68 -10.88
N SER A 204 -31.24 31.79 -10.78
CA SER A 204 -31.49 32.54 -9.55
C SER A 204 -32.54 31.83 -8.71
N TYR A 205 -32.34 31.82 -7.39
CA TYR A 205 -33.22 31.19 -6.41
C TYR A 205 -34.44 32.09 -6.16
N GLN A 206 -35.64 31.68 -6.58
CA GLN A 206 -36.91 32.26 -6.11
C GLN A 206 -37.61 31.27 -5.18
N ARG A 207 -37.74 31.66 -3.90
CA ARG A 207 -38.60 30.99 -2.92
C ARG A 207 -40.07 31.16 -3.35
N TRP A 208 -40.81 30.06 -3.39
CA TRP A 208 -42.26 30.11 -3.44
C TRP A 208 -42.83 30.45 -2.06
N LYS A 209 -43.69 31.45 -2.07
CA LYS A 209 -44.61 31.90 -1.00
C LYS A 209 -45.88 31.04 -1.05
N ASP A 210 -46.30 30.50 0.10
CA ASP A 210 -47.52 30.83 0.86
C ASP A 210 -48.54 29.68 0.72
N PRO A 211 -49.49 29.46 1.65
CA PRO A 211 -50.35 30.45 2.32
C PRO A 211 -49.85 30.99 3.66
#